data_AF-A0A5P9JQW5-F1
#
_entry.id   AF-A0A5P9JQW5-F1
#
_cell.length_a   1.000
_cell.length_b   1.000
_cell.length_c   1.000
_cell.angle_alpha   90.00
_cell.angle_beta   90.00
_cell.angle_gamma   90.00
#
_symmetry.space_group_name_H-M   'P 1'
#
loop_
_entity.id
_entity.type
_entity.pdbx_description
1 polymer ?
#
loop_
_entity_poly.entity_id
_entity_poly.type
_entity_poly.pdbx_seq_one_letter_code
_entity_poly.pdbx_strand_id
1 'polypeptide(L)'
;MKNCTSKLVFYNRTLDDITDLMCRRRLRCCEPVIIYGFRFSTMSDLAVARLGVEGSIISDGMAFMVLPSQQADVESAIRRMGMEARVQRFEIAGVWFWGIEDRAVFDEEFGPAV
;
A
#
# COMPACT_ATOMS: atom_id res chain seq x y z
N MET A 1 -1.07 -28.52 -5.94
CA MET A 1 -1.53 -27.14 -5.68
C MET A 1 -0.40 -26.20 -6.08
N LYS A 2 -0.62 -25.30 -7.05
CA LYS A 2 0.39 -24.27 -7.37
C LYS A 2 0.47 -23.32 -6.16
N ASN A 3 1.68 -23.08 -5.65
CA ASN A 3 1.94 -22.07 -4.64
C ASN A 3 1.60 -20.69 -5.24
N CYS A 4 0.35 -20.25 -5.09
CA CYS A 4 -0.02 -18.88 -5.38
C CYS A 4 0.42 -18.03 -4.19
N THR A 5 1.67 -17.55 -4.22
CA THR A 5 2.09 -16.47 -3.33
C THR A 5 1.25 -15.25 -3.70
N SER A 6 0.46 -14.72 -2.76
CA SER A 6 -0.31 -13.51 -3.00
C SER A 6 0.63 -12.34 -3.31
N LYS A 7 0.22 -11.46 -4.23
CA LYS A 7 0.98 -10.28 -4.60
C LYS A 7 0.15 -9.01 -4.43
N LEU A 8 0.65 -8.06 -3.64
CA LEU A 8 0.10 -6.72 -3.56
C LEU A 8 0.63 -5.88 -4.72
N VAL A 9 -0.27 -5.20 -5.40
CA VAL A 9 0.04 -4.36 -6.56
C VAL A 9 -0.71 -3.03 -6.42
N PHE A 10 -0.04 -1.95 -6.80
CA PHE A 10 -0.58 -0.60 -6.73
C PHE A 10 -0.90 -0.08 -8.13
N TYR A 11 -2.09 0.49 -8.28
CA TYR A 11 -2.47 1.23 -9.48
C TYR A 11 -2.66 2.68 -9.07
N ASN A 12 -2.31 3.62 -9.95
CA ASN A 12 -2.59 5.04 -9.72
C ASN A 12 -4.09 5.33 -9.94
N ARG A 13 -4.92 4.75 -9.08
CA ARG A 13 -6.39 4.73 -9.13
C ARG A 13 -6.96 4.79 -7.72
N THR A 14 -8.22 5.18 -7.63
CA THR A 14 -8.95 5.21 -6.37
C THR A 14 -9.46 3.81 -6.00
N LEU A 15 -9.88 3.64 -4.74
CA LEU A 15 -10.52 2.41 -4.29
C LEU A 15 -11.83 2.14 -5.05
N ASP A 16 -12.56 3.20 -5.38
CA ASP A 16 -13.82 3.11 -6.13
C ASP A 16 -13.56 2.59 -7.55
N ASP A 17 -12.56 3.13 -8.26
CA ASP A 17 -12.19 2.64 -9.60
C ASP A 17 -11.84 1.13 -9.59
N ILE A 18 -11.11 0.70 -8.55
CA ILE A 18 -10.70 -0.69 -8.36
C ILE A 18 -11.92 -1.58 -8.12
N THR A 19 -12.79 -1.18 -7.19
CA THR A 19 -13.98 -1.99 -6.83
C THR A 19 -14.98 -2.04 -7.99
N ASP A 20 -15.16 -0.94 -8.72
CA ASP A 20 -15.99 -0.88 -9.94
C ASP A 20 -15.50 -1.84 -11.01
N LEU A 21 -14.17 -1.91 -11.26
CA LEU A 21 -13.61 -2.87 -12.20
C LEU A 21 -13.88 -4.31 -11.75
N MET A 22 -13.65 -4.62 -10.48
CA MET A 22 -13.88 -5.95 -9.92
C MET A 22 -15.34 -6.37 -10.08
N CYS A 23 -16.29 -5.50 -9.75
CA CYS A 23 -17.71 -5.76 -9.89
C CYS A 23 -18.12 -5.93 -11.35
N ARG A 24 -17.68 -5.03 -12.24
CA ARG A 24 -18.00 -5.05 -13.68
C ARG A 24 -17.46 -6.31 -14.38
N ARG A 25 -16.26 -6.76 -14.01
CA ARG A 25 -15.59 -7.92 -14.61
C ARG A 25 -15.77 -9.22 -13.82
N ARG A 26 -16.49 -9.18 -12.70
CA ARG A 26 -16.77 -10.32 -11.80
C ARG A 26 -15.50 -11.02 -11.31
N LEU A 27 -14.48 -10.24 -10.99
CA LEU A 27 -13.19 -10.73 -10.49
C LEU A 27 -13.34 -11.26 -9.07
N ARG A 28 -12.75 -12.42 -8.77
CA ARG A 28 -12.94 -13.15 -7.50
C ARG A 28 -11.65 -13.63 -6.86
N CYS A 29 -10.54 -13.55 -7.58
CA CYS A 29 -9.21 -13.96 -7.14
C CYS A 29 -8.34 -12.74 -6.83
N CYS A 30 -8.97 -11.66 -6.37
CA CYS A 30 -8.33 -10.45 -5.88
C CYS A 30 -9.14 -9.76 -4.77
N GLU A 31 -8.48 -8.94 -3.96
CA GLU A 31 -9.08 -8.16 -2.88
C GLU A 31 -8.49 -6.75 -2.85
N PRO A 32 -9.32 -5.70 -2.81
CA PRO A 32 -8.84 -4.34 -2.72
C PRO A 32 -8.42 -4.03 -1.27
N VAL A 33 -7.39 -3.20 -1.12
CA VAL A 33 -6.88 -2.80 0.20
C VAL A 33 -6.47 -1.34 0.19
N ILE A 34 -6.74 -0.64 1.28
CA ILE A 34 -6.17 0.69 1.52
C ILE A 34 -4.83 0.51 2.24
N ILE A 35 -3.78 1.12 1.71
CA ILE A 35 -2.45 1.14 2.30
C ILE A 35 -2.15 2.54 2.80
N TYR A 36 -1.62 2.63 4.01
CA TYR A 36 -1.31 3.89 4.65
C TYR A 36 0.15 4.25 4.42
N GLY A 37 0.36 5.42 3.83
CA GLY A 37 1.65 5.95 3.47
C GLY A 37 2.07 7.13 4.34
N PHE A 38 3.37 7.15 4.65
CA PHE A 38 4.02 8.19 5.43
C PHE A 38 5.21 8.70 4.63
N ARG A 39 5.13 9.95 4.14
CA ARG A 39 6.21 10.61 3.39
C ARG A 39 6.97 11.55 4.32
N PHE A 40 8.28 11.39 4.38
CA PHE A 40 9.16 12.11 5.27
C PHE A 40 9.85 13.26 4.53
N SER A 41 10.07 14.36 5.25
CA SER A 41 10.72 15.55 4.69
C SER A 41 12.21 15.34 4.41
N THR A 42 12.87 14.45 5.16
CA THR A 42 14.31 14.17 5.03
C THR A 42 14.62 12.68 5.13
N MET A 43 15.75 12.26 4.56
CA MET A 43 16.20 10.86 4.62
C MET A 43 16.54 10.44 6.06
N SER A 44 17.05 11.37 6.86
CA SER A 44 17.30 11.16 8.29
C SER A 44 16.01 10.86 9.04
N ASP A 45 14.93 11.58 8.72
CA ASP A 45 13.62 11.35 9.33
C ASP A 45 13.05 9.98 8.95
N LEU A 46 13.19 9.60 7.69
CA LEU A 46 12.80 8.27 7.22
C LEU A 46 13.59 7.16 7.95
N ALA A 47 14.91 7.34 8.10
CA ALA A 47 15.76 6.36 8.78
C ALA A 47 15.39 6.20 10.26
N VAL A 48 15.18 7.31 10.98
CA VAL A 48 14.75 7.30 12.38
C VAL A 48 13.39 6.63 12.52
N ALA A 49 12.43 6.98 11.68
CA ALA A 49 11.10 6.38 11.73
C ALA A 49 11.13 4.87 11.45
N ARG A 50 11.93 4.41 10.47
CA ARG A 50 12.09 2.98 10.16
C ARG A 50 12.70 2.18 11.32
N LEU A 51 13.62 2.78 12.08
CA LEU A 51 14.19 2.15 13.28
C LEU A 51 13.18 2.04 14.43
N GLY A 52 12.20 2.93 14.48
CA GLY A 52 11.21 2.99 15.55
C GLY A 52 9.89 2.27 15.26
N VAL A 53 9.75 1.63 14.09
CA VAL A 53 8.54 0.92 13.68
C VAL A 53 8.86 -0.57 13.52
N GLU A 54 8.04 -1.42 14.12
CA GLU A 54 8.12 -2.87 13.96
C GLU A 54 7.21 -3.37 12.83
N GLY A 55 7.64 -4.45 12.17
CA GLY A 55 6.86 -5.17 11.16
C GLY A 55 7.32 -4.95 9.71
N SER A 56 6.50 -5.44 8.78
CA SER A 56 6.79 -5.33 7.35
C SER A 56 6.47 -3.93 6.86
N ILE A 57 7.47 -3.27 6.28
CA ILE A 57 7.36 -1.92 5.74
C ILE A 57 7.67 -2.00 4.25
N ILE A 58 6.75 -1.53 3.40
CA ILE A 58 7.03 -1.33 1.97
C ILE A 58 7.63 0.05 1.83
N SER A 59 8.75 0.20 1.13
CA SER A 59 9.45 1.49 1.02
C SER A 59 9.57 1.93 -0.42
N ASP A 60 9.26 3.20 -0.64
CA ASP A 60 9.35 3.85 -1.95
C ASP A 60 9.90 5.27 -1.79
N GLY A 61 11.16 5.47 -2.18
CA GLY A 61 11.87 6.74 -2.05
C GLY A 61 11.85 7.30 -0.61
N MET A 62 11.21 8.45 -0.44
CA MET A 62 11.07 9.19 0.82
C MET A 62 9.83 8.78 1.63
N ALA A 63 9.12 7.75 1.19
CA ALA A 63 7.94 7.25 1.85
C ALA A 63 8.11 5.80 2.29
N PHE A 64 7.37 5.45 3.32
CA PHE A 64 7.06 4.05 3.56
C PHE A 64 5.57 3.84 3.74
N MET A 65 5.15 2.62 3.49
CA MET A 65 3.77 2.18 3.40
C MET A 65 3.57 0.96 4.31
N VAL A 66 2.43 0.92 4.99
CA VAL A 66 2.07 -0.11 5.95
C VAL A 66 0.63 -0.58 5.75
N LEU A 67 0.35 -1.81 6.20
CA LEU A 67 -1.00 -2.34 6.21
C LEU A 67 -1.88 -1.59 7.23
N PRO A 68 -3.21 -1.58 7.06
CA PRO A 68 -4.14 -1.00 8.03
C PRO A 68 -3.92 -1.46 9.46
N SER A 69 -3.57 -2.73 9.66
CA SER A 69 -3.29 -3.32 10.98
C SER A 69 -2.10 -2.68 11.70
N GLN A 70 -1.18 -2.03 10.98
CA GLN A 70 0.02 -1.42 11.54
C GLN A 70 -0.09 0.11 11.65
N GLN A 71 -1.15 0.72 11.12
CA GLN A 71 -1.29 2.17 11.04
C GLN A 71 -1.19 2.83 12.41
N ALA A 72 -1.97 2.34 13.39
CA ALA A 72 -2.03 2.93 14.72
C ALA A 72 -0.66 2.90 15.44
N ASP A 73 0.07 1.80 15.29
CA ASP A 73 1.39 1.63 15.91
C ASP A 73 2.42 2.58 15.30
N VAL A 74 2.40 2.74 13.97
CA VAL A 74 3.26 3.67 13.24
C VAL A 74 2.95 5.11 13.60
N GLU A 75 1.68 5.50 13.64
CA GLU A 75 1.28 6.85 14.04
C GLU A 75 1.71 7.17 15.48
N SER A 76 1.55 6.21 16.38
CA SER A 76 2.03 6.32 17.77
C SER A 76 3.55 6.49 17.82
N ALA A 77 4.31 5.74 17.01
CA ALA A 77 5.75 5.88 16.91
C ALA A 77 6.16 7.27 16.39
N ILE A 78 5.55 7.75 15.30
CA ILE A 78 5.79 9.08 14.72
C ILE A 78 5.52 10.18 15.75
N ARG A 79 4.44 10.05 16.54
CA ARG A 79 4.11 11.00 17.62
C ARG A 79 5.15 10.98 18.73
N ARG A 80 5.56 9.80 19.22
CA ARG A 80 6.59 9.66 20.26
C ARG A 80 7.92 10.27 19.83
N MET A 81 8.24 10.23 18.54
CA MET A 81 9.45 10.82 17.96
C MET A 81 9.33 12.33 17.69
N GLY A 82 8.16 12.95 17.90
CA GLY A 82 7.93 14.38 17.64
C GLY A 82 8.03 14.73 16.15
N MET A 83 7.62 13.81 15.27
CA MET A 83 7.80 13.95 13.81
C MET A 83 6.55 14.39 13.07
N GLU A 84 5.43 14.61 13.77
CA GLU A 84 4.10 14.80 13.15
C GLU A 84 4.05 15.93 12.10
N ALA A 85 4.77 17.03 12.33
CA ALA A 85 4.85 18.17 11.41
C ALA A 85 5.78 17.95 10.20
N ARG A 86 6.60 16.90 10.22
CA ARG A 86 7.61 16.57 9.19
C ARG A 86 7.23 15.35 8.36
N VAL A 87 6.05 14.79 8.62
CA VAL A 87 5.50 13.62 7.95
C VAL A 87 4.17 13.94 7.30
N GLN A 88 4.09 13.78 5.98
CA GLN A 88 2.86 13.81 5.24
C GLN A 88 2.22 12.41 5.25
N ARG A 89 0.93 12.35 5.59
CA ARG A 89 0.12 11.13 5.55
C ARG A 89 -0.66 11.08 4.25
N PHE A 90 -0.77 9.90 3.66
CA PHE A 90 -1.57 9.67 2.46
C PHE A 90 -2.08 8.23 2.43
N GLU A 91 -3.10 8.00 1.63
CA GLU A 91 -3.68 6.68 1.39
C GLU A 91 -3.45 6.30 -0.06
N ILE A 92 -3.13 5.02 -0.31
CA ILE A 92 -3.03 4.46 -1.64
C ILE A 92 -3.91 3.22 -1.70
N ALA A 93 -4.71 3.11 -2.76
CA ALA A 93 -5.45 1.90 -3.04
C ALA A 93 -4.53 0.87 -3.71
N GLY A 94 -4.50 -0.34 -3.17
CA GLY A 94 -3.80 -1.50 -3.72
C GLY A 94 -4.76 -2.67 -3.93
N VAL A 95 -4.27 -3.70 -4.59
CA VAL A 95 -5.01 -4.94 -4.83
C VAL A 95 -4.11 -6.12 -4.53
N TRP A 96 -4.58 -7.00 -3.65
CA TRP A 96 -4.01 -8.33 -3.47
C TRP A 96 -4.49 -9.24 -4.59
N PHE A 97 -3.58 -9.90 -5.27
CA PHE A 97 -3.89 -10.92 -6.29
C PHE A 97 -3.46 -12.30 -5.82
N TRP A 98 -4.36 -13.28 -5.93
CA TRP A 98 -4.08 -14.71 -5.71
C TRP A 98 -3.95 -15.50 -7.01
N GLY A 99 -4.17 -14.84 -8.15
CA GLY A 99 -4.03 -15.41 -9.49
C GLY A 99 -3.53 -14.38 -10.49
N ILE A 100 -2.90 -14.86 -11.57
CA ILE A 100 -2.37 -14.00 -12.65
C ILE A 100 -3.48 -13.47 -13.57
N GLU A 101 -4.61 -14.16 -13.63
CA GLU A 101 -5.72 -13.86 -14.55
C GLU A 101 -6.39 -12.54 -14.19
N ASP A 102 -6.81 -12.37 -12.94
CA ASP A 102 -7.39 -11.11 -12.45
C ASP A 102 -6.39 -9.96 -12.62
N ARG A 103 -5.11 -10.19 -12.31
CA ARG A 103 -4.07 -9.17 -12.50
C ARG A 103 -3.97 -8.72 -13.95
N ALA A 104 -4.03 -9.64 -14.91
CA ALA A 104 -3.97 -9.28 -16.33
C ALA A 104 -5.13 -8.36 -16.74
N VAL A 105 -6.32 -8.56 -16.17
CA VAL A 105 -7.48 -7.67 -16.41
C VAL A 105 -7.22 -6.26 -15.88
N PHE A 106 -6.61 -6.13 -14.70
CA PHE A 106 -6.23 -4.83 -14.16
C PHE A 106 -5.12 -4.16 -14.98
N ASP A 107 -4.08 -4.91 -15.35
CA ASP A 107 -2.98 -4.40 -16.18
C ASP A 107 -3.50 -3.95 -17.58
N GLU A 108 -4.53 -4.62 -18.12
CA GLU A 108 -5.22 -4.23 -19.38
C GLU A 108 -6.01 -2.92 -19.21
N GLU A 109 -6.80 -2.78 -18.15
CA GLU A 109 -7.68 -1.62 -17.93
C GLU A 109 -6.89 -0.36 -17.50
N PHE A 110 -5.95 -0.53 -16.58
CA PHE A 110 -5.27 0.58 -15.92
C PHE A 110 -3.85 0.83 -16.42
N GLY A 111 -3.33 -0.05 -17.27
CA GLY A 111 -1.92 -0.09 -17.65
C GLY A 111 -1.07 -0.82 -16.61
N PRO A 112 0.24 -0.98 -16.88
CA PRO A 112 1.13 -1.67 -15.96
C PRO A 112 1.18 -0.96 -14.61
N ALA A 113 1.09 -1.75 -13.55
CA ALA A 113 1.28 -1.26 -12.18
C ALA A 113 2.63 -0.54 -11.98
N VAL A 114 2.61 0.45 -11.09
CA VAL A 114 3.78 1.24 -10.65
C VAL A 114 4.48 0.60 -9.46
#